data_AF-A0A933RBF7-F1
#
_entry.id   AF-A0A933RBF7-F1
#
_cell.length_a   1.000
_cell.length_b   1.000
_cell.length_c   1.000
_cell.angle_alpha   90.00
_cell.angle_beta   90.00
_cell.angle_gamma   90.00
#
_symmetry.space_group_name_H-M   'P 1'
#
loop_
_entity.id
_entity.type
_entity.pdbx_description
1 polymer ?
#
loop_
_entity_poly.entity_id
_entity_poly.type
_entity_poly.pdbx_seq_one_letter_code
_entity_poly.pdbx_strand_id
1 'polypeptide(L)'
;MRFGFARLPGGVRWGHIVGVGAVAGIGFTVSLFITGLAFDDVGLQDDAKIGTLAASIIAAVVGAAVLTLVARRQASSEQEPEIIGTDEAAAALSAG
;
A
#
# COMPACT_ATOMS: atom_id res chain seq x y z
N MET A 1 -7.17 -22.00 -13.93
CA MET A 1 -6.58 -21.28 -12.77
C MET A 1 -7.70 -20.96 -11.81
N ARG A 2 -7.66 -21.52 -10.60
CA ARG A 2 -8.67 -21.28 -9.56
C ARG A 2 -8.33 -19.94 -8.90
N PHE A 3 -9.03 -18.88 -9.26
CA PHE A 3 -9.01 -17.65 -8.46
C PHE A 3 -9.76 -17.93 -7.16
N GLY A 4 -9.07 -18.62 -6.24
CA GLY A 4 -9.50 -18.72 -4.86
C GLY A 4 -9.31 -17.34 -4.26
N PHE A 5 -10.40 -16.60 -4.07
CA PHE A 5 -10.38 -15.36 -3.30
C PHE A 5 -9.81 -15.69 -1.92
N ALA A 6 -8.55 -15.34 -1.71
CA ALA A 6 -7.88 -15.55 -0.44
C ALA A 6 -8.67 -14.78 0.63
N ARG A 7 -9.08 -15.49 1.69
CA ARG A 7 -9.71 -14.89 2.85
C ARG A 7 -8.71 -13.90 3.44
N LEU A 8 -9.01 -12.61 3.31
CA LEU A 8 -8.17 -11.53 3.77
C LEU A 8 -8.07 -11.63 5.31
N PRO A 9 -6.87 -11.84 5.89
CA PRO A 9 -6.72 -11.93 7.35
C PRO A 9 -7.29 -10.68 8.01
N GLY A 10 -8.00 -10.82 9.14
CA GLY A 10 -8.64 -9.71 9.84
C GLY A 10 -7.64 -8.60 10.13
N GLY A 11 -7.70 -7.52 9.36
CA GLY A 11 -6.75 -6.39 9.43
C GLY A 11 -6.25 -5.90 8.07
N VAL A 12 -6.18 -6.77 7.06
CA VAL A 12 -5.81 -6.34 5.69
C VAL A 12 -7.07 -5.86 4.98
N ARG A 13 -7.08 -4.62 4.50
CA ARG A 13 -8.18 -4.07 3.68
C ARG A 13 -7.79 -4.07 2.20
N TRP A 14 -8.79 -4.09 1.31
CA TRP A 14 -8.60 -3.98 -0.16
C TRP A 14 -7.69 -2.81 -0.57
N GLY A 15 -7.71 -1.70 0.17
CA GLY A 15 -6.81 -0.57 -0.09
C GLY A 15 -5.32 -0.88 0.09
N HIS A 16 -4.95 -1.81 0.99
CA HIS A 16 -3.56 -2.27 1.12
C HIS A 16 -3.12 -3.10 -0.08
N ILE A 17 -4.01 -3.95 -0.61
CA ILE A 17 -3.74 -4.75 -1.81
C ILE A 17 -3.53 -3.84 -3.01
N VAL A 18 -4.38 -2.82 -3.16
CA VAL A 18 -4.26 -1.83 -4.26
C VAL A 18 -3.00 -0.99 -4.10
N GLY A 19 -2.68 -0.53 -2.88
CA GLY A 19 -1.46 0.25 -2.62
C GLY A 19 -0.18 -0.54 -2.85
N VAL A 20 -0.08 -1.75 -2.28
CA VAL A 20 1.06 -2.66 -2.46
C VAL A 20 1.18 -3.11 -3.91
N GLY A 21 0.06 -3.41 -4.59
CA GLY A 21 0.04 -3.76 -6.01
C GLY A 21 0.54 -2.61 -6.90
N ALA A 22 0.16 -1.37 -6.60
CA ALA A 22 0.64 -0.19 -7.32
C ALA A 22 2.16 0.00 -7.16
N VAL A 23 2.70 -0.24 -5.95
CA VAL A 23 4.15 -0.14 -5.70
C VAL A 23 4.92 -1.34 -6.31
N ALA A 24 4.37 -2.55 -6.23
CA ALA A 24 4.96 -3.74 -6.82
C ALA A 24 5.00 -3.67 -8.37
N GLY A 25 4.10 -2.90 -8.98
CA GLY A 25 4.01 -2.69 -10.42
C GLY A 25 4.94 -1.61 -10.98
N ILE A 26 5.86 -1.03 -10.19
CA ILE A 26 6.84 -0.04 -10.67
C ILE A 26 7.88 -0.76 -11.55
N GLY A 27 7.51 -1.06 -12.80
CA GLY A 27 8.23 -1.87 -13.78
C GLY A 27 9.39 -1.14 -14.47
N PHE A 28 10.12 -0.29 -13.75
CA PHE A 28 11.20 0.55 -14.29
C PHE A 28 12.17 -0.26 -15.17
N THR A 29 12.68 -1.37 -14.65
CA THR A 29 13.70 -2.18 -15.33
C THR A 29 13.17 -2.85 -16.60
N VAL A 30 11.94 -3.35 -16.59
CA VAL A 30 11.33 -3.99 -17.77
C VAL A 30 10.98 -2.95 -18.83
N SER A 31 10.45 -1.80 -18.42
CA SER A 31 10.13 -0.71 -19.35
C SER A 31 11.38 -0.15 -20.04
N LEU A 32 12.50 0.03 -19.32
CA LEU A 32 13.76 0.43 -19.96
C LEU A 32 14.28 -0.59 -20.97
N PHE A 33 14.09 -1.89 -20.69
CA PHE A 33 14.46 -2.95 -21.62
C PHE A 33 13.60 -2.92 -22.89
N ILE A 34 12.28 -2.71 -22.72
CA ILE A 34 11.34 -2.54 -23.84
C ILE A 34 11.70 -1.30 -24.67
N THR A 35 12.06 -0.19 -24.03
CA THR A 35 12.52 1.02 -24.74
C THR A 35 13.71 0.74 -25.65
N GLY A 36 14.69 -0.05 -25.17
CA GLY A 36 15.85 -0.43 -25.97
C GLY A 36 15.53 -1.39 -27.13
N LEU A 37 14.43 -2.15 -27.05
CA LEU A 37 13.96 -3.03 -28.12
C LEU A 37 13.00 -2.35 -29.10
N ALA A 38 12.33 -1.28 -28.67
CA ALA A 38 11.28 -0.61 -29.44
C ALA A 38 11.81 0.46 -30.40
N PHE A 39 12.99 1.02 -30.13
CA PHE A 39 13.56 2.12 -30.91
C PHE A 39 15.03 1.84 -31.24
N ASP A 40 15.40 1.98 -32.51
CA ASP A 40 16.79 1.82 -32.98
C ASP A 40 17.58 3.14 -32.90
N ASP A 41 16.89 4.29 -32.89
CA ASP A 41 17.50 5.61 -32.76
C ASP A 41 17.82 5.95 -31.30
N VAL A 42 19.07 6.36 -31.05
CA VAL A 42 19.60 6.63 -29.70
C VAL A 42 18.91 7.84 -29.05
N GLY A 43 18.57 8.87 -29.82
CA GLY A 43 17.87 10.05 -29.30
C GLY A 43 16.46 9.71 -28.82
N LEU A 44 15.72 8.95 -29.62
CA LEU A 44 14.39 8.44 -29.24
C LEU A 44 14.42 7.50 -28.03
N GLN A 45 15.45 6.66 -27.92
CA GLN A 45 15.64 5.84 -26.73
C GLN A 45 15.83 6.68 -25.48
N ASP A 46 16.65 7.74 -25.54
CA ASP A 46 16.95 8.55 -24.36
C ASP A 46 15.72 9.34 -23.89
N ASP A 47 14.95 9.91 -24.81
CA ASP A 47 13.67 10.56 -24.50
C ASP A 47 12.67 9.57 -23.86
N ALA A 48 12.57 8.35 -24.40
CA ALA A 48 11.68 7.32 -23.86
C ALA A 48 12.13 6.79 -22.48
N LYS A 49 13.44 6.70 -22.21
CA LYS A 49 13.96 6.35 -20.87
C LYS A 49 13.61 7.44 -19.86
N ILE A 50 13.78 8.71 -20.22
CA ILE A 50 13.41 9.85 -19.38
C ILE A 50 11.90 9.85 -19.09
N GLY A 51 11.08 9.61 -20.12
CA GLY A 51 9.63 9.47 -19.95
C GLY A 51 9.24 8.33 -19.00
N THR A 52 9.90 7.18 -19.13
CA THR A 52 9.68 6.01 -18.25
C THR A 52 10.05 6.30 -16.80
N LEU A 53 11.18 6.99 -16.58
CA LEU A 53 11.62 7.45 -15.26
C LEU A 53 10.60 8.41 -14.63
N ALA A 54 10.18 9.42 -15.38
CA ALA A 54 9.20 10.40 -14.92
C ALA A 54 7.85 9.74 -14.57
N ALA A 55 7.36 8.85 -15.44
CA ALA A 55 6.13 8.09 -15.18
C ALA A 55 6.24 7.22 -13.91
N SER A 56 7.39 6.58 -13.70
CA SER A 56 7.62 5.74 -12.51
C SER A 56 7.61 6.55 -11.22
N ILE A 57 8.18 7.76 -11.23
CA ILE A 57 8.13 8.67 -10.08
C ILE A 57 6.69 9.09 -9.78
N ILE A 58 5.92 9.46 -10.80
CA ILE A 58 4.50 9.82 -10.64
C ILE A 58 3.72 8.64 -10.07
N ALA A 59 3.92 7.44 -10.60
CA ALA A 59 3.28 6.22 -10.10
C ALA A 59 3.65 5.95 -8.63
N ALA A 60 4.92 6.14 -8.24
CA ALA A 60 5.38 5.98 -6.86
C ALA A 60 4.70 6.99 -5.92
N VAL A 61 4.61 8.26 -6.32
CA VAL A 61 3.93 9.31 -5.52
C VAL A 61 2.45 9.00 -5.36
N VAL A 62 1.77 8.63 -6.45
CA VAL A 62 0.34 8.29 -6.42
C VAL A 62 0.11 7.04 -5.56
N GLY A 63 0.92 6.00 -5.74
CA GLY A 63 0.85 4.77 -4.94
C GLY A 63 1.07 5.03 -3.45
N ALA A 64 2.07 5.85 -3.10
CA ALA A 64 2.36 6.24 -1.71
C ALA A 64 1.24 7.10 -1.10
N ALA A 65 0.67 8.03 -1.88
CA ALA A 65 -0.46 8.85 -1.43
C ALA A 65 -1.71 8.00 -1.15
N VAL A 66 -2.03 7.06 -2.04
CA VAL A 66 -3.13 6.11 -1.85
C VAL A 66 -2.87 5.23 -0.62
N LEU A 67 -1.65 4.71 -0.45
CA LEU A 67 -1.29 3.89 0.70
C LEU A 67 -1.44 4.68 2.01
N THR A 68 -0.96 5.93 2.04
CA THR A 68 -1.05 6.81 3.22
C THR A 68 -2.49 7.16 3.56
N LEU A 69 -3.34 7.44 2.56
CA LEU A 69 -4.77 7.70 2.77
C LEU A 69 -5.50 6.47 3.33
N VAL A 70 -5.18 5.28 2.81
CA VAL A 70 -5.76 4.02 3.29
C VAL A 70 -5.28 3.71 4.70
N ALA A 71 -3.99 3.91 4.99
CA ALA A 71 -3.38 3.66 6.31
C ALA A 71 -3.92 4.62 7.38
N ARG A 72 -4.09 5.91 7.07
CA ARG A 72 -4.71 6.89 7.98
C ARG A 72 -6.13 6.52 8.38
N ARG A 73 -6.89 5.89 7.47
CA ARG A 73 -8.23 5.37 7.78
C ARG A 73 -8.23 4.16 8.73
N GLN A 74 -7.09 3.50 8.96
CA GLN A 74 -6.98 2.40 9.91
C GLN A 74 -6.61 2.87 11.32
N ALA A 75 -5.81 3.93 11.44
CA ALA A 75 -5.46 4.53 12.73
C ALA A 75 -6.68 5.04 13.51
N SER A 76 -7.77 5.40 12.82
CA SER A 76 -9.02 5.84 13.47
C SER A 76 -9.94 4.71 13.92
N SER A 77 -9.61 3.43 13.67
CA SER A 77 -10.47 2.28 14.01
C SER A 77 -9.94 1.38 15.13
N GLU A 78 -8.76 1.67 15.69
CA GLU A 78 -8.14 0.85 16.75
C GLU A 78 -7.78 1.69 17.98
N GLN A 79 -8.78 2.38 18.52
CA GLN A 79 -8.65 3.08 19.80
C GLN A 79 -10.00 3.12 20.52
N GLU A 80 -10.55 1.94 20.78
CA GLU A 80 -11.47 1.78 21.90
C GLU A 80 -10.59 1.51 23.13
N PRO A 81 -10.57 2.39 24.15
CA PRO A 81 -9.79 2.14 25.34
C PRO A 81 -10.44 0.95 26.04
N GLU A 82 -9.73 -0.17 26.10
CA GLU A 82 -10.07 -1.27 27.00
C GLU A 82 -10.06 -0.69 28.43
N ILE A 83 -11.25 -0.47 28.99
CA ILE A 83 -11.44 -0.11 30.39
C ILE A 83 -11.05 -1.35 31.20
N ILE A 84 -9.75 -1.51 31.43
CA ILE A 84 -9.22 -2.43 32.42
C ILE A 84 -9.49 -1.80 33.79
N GLY A 85 -10.47 -2.34 34.53
CA GLY A 85 -10.45 -2.26 36.00
C GLY A 85 -11.62 -1.57 36.73
N THR A 86 -12.85 -1.49 36.20
CA THR A 86 -14.00 -1.04 37.01
C THR A 86 -14.58 -2.14 37.91
N ASP A 87 -14.33 -3.42 37.60
CA ASP A 87 -14.78 -4.57 38.41
C ASP A 87 -13.92 -4.77 39.68
N GLU A 88 -12.62 -4.48 39.62
CA GLU A 88 -11.68 -4.68 40.73
C GLU A 88 -11.91 -3.66 41.88
N ALA A 89 -12.31 -2.43 41.53
CA ALA A 89 -12.67 -1.40 42.51
C ALA A 89 -13.98 -1.74 43.25
N ALA A 90 -14.96 -2.35 42.58
CA ALA A 90 -16.22 -2.76 43.19
C ALA A 90 -16.05 -3.94 44.15
N ALA A 91 -15.18 -4.90 43.80
CA ALA A 91 -14.85 -6.04 44.66
C ALA A 91 -14.16 -5.59 45.97
N ALA A 92 -13.23 -4.63 45.90
CA ALA A 92 -12.51 -4.12 47.07
C ALA A 92 -13.41 -3.35 48.07
N LEU A 93 -14.46 -2.68 47.59
CA LEU A 93 -15.45 -1.96 48.42
C LEU A 93 -16.45 -2.90 49.13
N SER A 94 -16.62 -4.13 48.63
CA SER A 94 -17.54 -5.13 49.24
C SER A 94 -16.87 -6.01 50.31
N ALA A 95 -15.55 -5.90 50.47
CA ALA A 95 -14.73 -6.72 51.36
C ALA A 95 -14.19 -5.99 52.61
N GLY A 96 -14.64 -4.75 52.86
CA GLY A 96 -14.35 -3.96 54.06
C GLY A 96 -15.63 -3.60 54.82
#